data_AF-A0A540N6W6-F1
#
_entry.id   AF-A0A540N6W6-F1
#
_cell.length_a   1.000
_cell.length_b   1.000
_cell.length_c   1.000
_cell.angle_alpha   90.00
_cell.angle_beta   90.00
_cell.angle_gamma   90.00
#
_symmetry.space_group_name_H-M   'P 1'
#
loop_
_entity.id
_entity.type
_entity.pdbx_description
1 polymer ?
#
loop_
_entity_poly.entity_id
_entity_poly.type
_entity_poly.pdbx_seq_one_letter_code
_entity_poly.pdbx_strand_id
1 'polypeptide(L)'
;MIKVNVDASWKLRSTEGYVGIVIRDSQGRCKSMERKKVRASNALMPEAKAVFQGCLSARQRNYPCLIVEFDSKQVISALNEGKGNCSWEIFPIVNHIIDVGKSFQNCKWSWVPRSANEATNFVATYVGMEMSE
;
A
#
# COMPACT_ATOMS: atom_id res chain seq x y z
N MET A 1 -10.04 3.34 -15.38
CA MET A 1 -9.89 3.45 -13.91
C MET A 1 -8.58 2.83 -13.50
N ILE A 2 -7.80 3.47 -12.64
CA ILE A 2 -6.52 2.93 -12.14
C ILE A 2 -6.74 2.16 -10.85
N LYS A 3 -6.09 1.01 -10.73
CA LYS A 3 -6.01 0.23 -9.50
C LYS A 3 -4.56 0.22 -9.01
N VAL A 4 -4.39 0.41 -7.71
CA VAL A 4 -3.09 0.42 -7.04
C VAL A 4 -3.10 -0.68 -5.99
N ASN A 5 -2.48 -1.80 -6.31
CA ASN A 5 -2.30 -2.89 -5.36
C ASN A 5 -1.05 -2.61 -4.53
N VAL A 6 -1.19 -2.73 -3.21
CA VAL A 6 -0.10 -2.50 -2.26
C VAL A 6 0.00 -3.65 -1.28
N ASP A 7 1.22 -3.94 -0.86
CA ASP A 7 1.53 -4.95 0.15
C ASP A 7 2.86 -4.61 0.81
N ALA A 8 3.16 -5.22 1.95
CA ALA A 8 4.42 -5.03 2.63
C ALA A 8 5.09 -6.32 3.08
N SER A 9 6.42 -6.26 3.18
CA SER A 9 7.27 -7.31 3.71
C SER A 9 8.12 -6.73 4.83
N TRP A 10 8.00 -7.29 6.03
CA TRP A 10 8.71 -6.83 7.22
C TRP A 10 9.05 -8.00 8.14
N LYS A 11 10.18 -7.91 8.86
CA LYS A 11 10.66 -8.96 9.77
C LYS A 11 10.66 -8.44 11.21
N LEU A 12 10.18 -9.26 12.16
CA LEU A 12 9.96 -8.90 13.58
C LEU A 12 11.16 -8.29 14.31
N ARG A 13 12.38 -8.59 13.86
CA ARG A 13 13.64 -8.09 14.46
C ARG A 13 14.38 -7.08 13.59
N SER A 14 13.70 -6.54 12.57
CA SER A 14 14.23 -5.55 11.65
C SER A 14 13.48 -4.24 11.83
N THR A 15 14.17 -3.11 11.86
CA THR A 15 13.51 -1.81 11.72
C THR A 15 13.20 -1.48 10.27
N GLU A 16 13.67 -2.32 9.34
CA GLU A 16 13.54 -2.16 7.89
C GLU A 16 12.50 -3.14 7.34
N GLY A 17 11.65 -2.62 6.47
CA GLY A 17 10.74 -3.39 5.65
C GLY A 17 10.71 -2.82 4.24
N TYR A 18 9.91 -3.46 3.40
CA TYR A 18 9.72 -3.06 2.02
C TYR A 18 8.24 -3.03 1.71
N VAL A 19 7.83 -2.08 0.88
CA VAL A 19 6.48 -2.02 0.34
C VAL A 19 6.55 -2.30 -1.15
N GLY A 20 5.63 -3.14 -1.61
CA GLY A 20 5.38 -3.41 -3.02
C GLY A 20 4.20 -2.57 -3.49
N ILE A 21 4.30 -2.05 -4.71
CA ILE A 21 3.24 -1.28 -5.36
C ILE A 21 3.11 -1.78 -6.79
N VAL A 22 1.92 -2.21 -7.16
CA VAL A 22 1.58 -2.59 -8.54
C VAL A 22 0.44 -1.71 -9.01
N ILE A 23 0.72 -0.88 -10.02
CA ILE A 23 -0.29 0.00 -10.63
C ILE A 23 -0.77 -0.67 -11.91
N ARG A 24 -2.09 -0.83 -12.05
CA ARG A 24 -2.72 -1.42 -13.24
C ARG A 24 -3.93 -0.63 -13.72
N ASP A 25 -4.25 -0.75 -15.00
CA ASP A 25 -5.47 -0.19 -15.55
C ASP A 25 -6.66 -1.16 -15.45
N SER A 26 -7.83 -0.72 -15.94
CA SER A 26 -9.08 -1.50 -15.88
C SER A 26 -9.07 -2.76 -16.74
N GLN A 27 -8.10 -2.92 -17.65
CA GLN A 27 -7.90 -4.16 -18.41
C GLN A 27 -6.91 -5.10 -17.71
N GLY A 28 -6.47 -4.76 -16.50
CA GLY A 28 -5.46 -5.53 -15.75
C GLY A 28 -4.03 -5.31 -16.25
N ARG A 29 -3.81 -4.41 -17.22
CA ARG A 29 -2.45 -4.17 -17.74
C ARG A 29 -1.63 -3.43 -16.71
N CYS A 30 -0.49 -4.01 -16.36
CA CYS A 30 0.48 -3.39 -15.46
C CYS A 30 1.05 -2.12 -16.11
N LYS A 31 0.95 -1.00 -15.39
CA LYS A 31 1.52 0.31 -15.75
C LYS A 31 2.83 0.59 -15.02
N SER A 32 2.99 0.04 -13.82
CA SER A 32 4.20 0.22 -13.01
C SER A 32 4.28 -0.83 -11.91
N MET A 33 5.50 -1.20 -11.56
CA MET A 33 5.82 -1.96 -10.35
C MET A 33 6.92 -1.21 -9.60
N GLU A 34 6.75 -1.01 -8.30
CA GLU A 34 7.72 -0.31 -7.47
C GLU A 34 7.93 -1.06 -6.16
N ARG A 35 9.19 -1.14 -5.73
CA ARG A 35 9.54 -1.56 -4.39
C ARG A 35 10.19 -0.39 -3.67
N LYS A 36 9.70 -0.04 -2.48
CA LYS A 36 10.26 1.04 -1.66
C LYS A 36 10.65 0.52 -0.30
N LYS A 37 11.83 0.93 0.18
CA LYS A 37 12.28 0.66 1.55
C LYS A 37 11.51 1.55 2.52
N VAL A 38 11.04 0.97 3.62
CA VAL A 38 10.36 1.70 4.70
C VAL A 38 10.94 1.29 6.04
N ARG A 39 10.82 2.18 7.03
CA ARG A 39 11.10 1.84 8.43
C ARG A 39 9.81 1.54 9.18
N ALA A 40 9.83 0.56 10.07
CA ALA A 40 8.69 0.21 10.91
C ALA A 40 9.15 -0.40 12.23
N SER A 41 8.38 -0.17 13.29
CA SER A 41 8.59 -0.77 14.60
C SER A 41 7.66 -1.96 14.89
N ASN A 42 6.64 -2.17 14.07
CA ASN A 42 5.72 -3.31 14.16
C ASN A 42 5.21 -3.71 12.77
N ALA A 43 4.51 -4.85 12.70
CA ALA A 43 4.01 -5.42 11.44
C ALA A 43 2.86 -4.62 10.79
N LEU A 44 2.16 -3.76 11.52
CA LEU A 44 1.02 -3.00 10.99
C LEU A 44 1.45 -1.68 10.31
N MET A 45 2.51 -1.04 10.81
CA MET A 45 3.07 0.17 10.18
C MET A 45 3.46 0.02 8.71
N PRO A 46 4.15 -1.05 8.26
CA PRO A 46 4.55 -1.18 6.87
C PRO A 46 3.34 -1.40 5.95
N GLU A 47 2.27 -2.05 6.41
CA GLU A 47 0.98 -2.14 5.68
C GLU A 47 0.37 -0.77 5.43
N ALA A 48 0.24 0.05 6.48
CA ALA A 48 -0.27 1.42 6.34
C ALA A 48 0.66 2.27 5.44
N LYS A 49 1.97 2.10 5.57
CA LYS A 49 2.93 2.80 4.70
C LYS A 49 2.83 2.34 3.24
N ALA A 50 2.48 1.09 2.98
CA ALA A 50 2.28 0.59 1.61
C ALA A 50 1.14 1.35 0.93
N VAL A 51 0.00 1.51 1.62
CA VAL A 51 -1.14 2.33 1.15
C VAL A 51 -0.71 3.76 0.88
N PHE A 52 -0.02 4.39 1.83
CA PHE A 52 0.45 5.77 1.66
C PHE A 52 1.38 5.93 0.46
N GLN A 53 2.37 5.03 0.30
CA GLN A 53 3.31 5.05 -0.82
C GLN A 53 2.61 4.75 -2.15
N GLY A 54 1.61 3.87 -2.18
CA GLY A 54 0.76 3.64 -3.34
C GLY A 54 0.06 4.91 -3.81
N CYS A 55 -0.56 5.65 -2.88
CA CYS A 55 -1.17 6.95 -3.19
C CYS A 55 -0.15 7.95 -3.73
N LEU A 56 1.03 8.09 -3.10
CA LEU A 56 2.07 9.00 -3.59
C LEU A 56 2.51 8.64 -5.02
N SER A 57 2.66 7.34 -5.32
CA SER A 57 3.08 6.86 -6.63
C SER A 57 2.03 7.12 -7.72
N ALA A 58 0.74 7.03 -7.37
CA ALA A 58 -0.36 7.40 -8.25
C ALA A 58 -0.43 8.92 -8.48
N ARG A 59 -0.23 9.71 -7.43
CA ARG A 59 -0.21 11.18 -7.50
C ARG A 59 0.93 11.69 -8.39
N GLN A 60 2.13 11.13 -8.26
CA GLN A 60 3.28 11.47 -9.10
C GLN A 60 3.02 11.23 -10.60
N ARG A 61 2.08 10.34 -10.93
CA ARG A 61 1.67 10.03 -12.30
C ARG A 61 0.44 10.79 -12.77
N ASN A 62 -0.05 11.74 -11.97
CA ASN A 62 -1.22 12.56 -12.26
C ASN A 62 -2.49 11.73 -12.55
N TYR A 63 -2.65 10.57 -11.90
CA TYR A 63 -3.89 9.80 -12.04
C TYR A 63 -5.02 10.47 -11.25
N PRO A 64 -6.15 10.83 -11.88
CA PRO A 64 -7.22 11.56 -11.20
C PRO A 64 -8.10 10.67 -10.32
N CYS A 65 -8.24 9.39 -10.68
CA CYS A 65 -9.18 8.45 -10.06
C CYS A 65 -8.50 7.10 -9.80
N LEU A 66 -8.60 6.61 -8.56
CA LEU A 66 -7.98 5.35 -8.14
C LEU A 66 -8.81 4.52 -7.17
N ILE A 67 -8.58 3.20 -7.24
CA ILE A 67 -8.92 2.24 -6.19
C ILE A 67 -7.61 1.70 -5.64
N VAL A 68 -7.34 1.88 -4.35
CA VAL A 68 -6.21 1.23 -3.67
C VAL A 68 -6.69 -0.09 -3.08
N GLU A 69 -6.01 -1.17 -3.44
CA GLU A 69 -6.34 -2.55 -3.07
C GLU A 69 -5.22 -3.12 -2.18
N PHE A 70 -5.57 -3.65 -1.02
CA PHE A 70 -4.64 -4.21 -0.03
C PHE A 70 -5.33 -5.28 0.83
N ASP A 71 -4.56 -6.14 1.49
CA ASP A 71 -5.10 -7.30 2.24
C ASP A 71 -5.13 -7.10 3.77
N SER A 72 -4.70 -5.93 4.25
CA SER A 72 -4.76 -5.59 5.68
C SER A 72 -6.16 -5.16 6.15
N LYS A 73 -6.83 -6.06 6.88
CA LYS A 73 -8.14 -5.79 7.52
C LYS A 73 -8.10 -4.64 8.54
N GLN A 74 -6.99 -4.49 9.25
CA GLN A 74 -6.82 -3.42 10.24
C GLN A 74 -6.73 -2.05 9.57
N VAL A 75 -6.00 -1.95 8.46
CA VAL A 75 -5.87 -0.67 7.72
C VAL A 75 -7.19 -0.28 7.05
N ILE A 76 -7.94 -1.24 6.48
CA ILE A 76 -9.21 -0.92 5.80
C ILE A 76 -10.27 -0.48 6.82
N SER A 77 -10.36 -1.14 7.99
CA SER A 77 -11.25 -0.73 9.08
C SER A 77 -10.89 0.68 9.54
N ALA A 78 -9.60 0.99 9.75
CA ALA A 78 -9.15 2.33 10.14
C ALA A 78 -9.49 3.43 9.10
N LEU A 79 -9.49 3.10 7.81
CA LEU A 79 -9.82 4.04 6.73
C LEU A 79 -11.32 4.24 6.53
N ASN A 80 -12.13 3.21 6.73
CA ASN A 80 -13.58 3.25 6.46
C ASN A 80 -14.44 3.56 7.68
N GLU A 81 -14.07 3.06 8.87
CA GLU A 81 -14.89 3.16 10.08
C GLU A 81 -14.50 4.36 10.96
N GLY A 82 -13.42 5.06 10.58
CA GLY A 82 -12.97 6.28 11.23
C GLY A 82 -12.04 6.05 12.42
N LYS A 83 -11.64 7.17 13.01
CA LYS A 83 -10.52 7.29 13.97
C LYS A 83 -10.70 6.50 15.28
N GLY A 84 -11.93 6.13 15.64
CA GLY A 84 -12.23 5.41 16.89
C GLY A 84 -11.73 3.96 16.94
N ASN A 85 -11.57 3.31 15.78
CA ASN A 85 -11.11 1.92 15.68
C ASN A 85 -9.64 1.80 15.19
N CYS A 86 -8.94 2.93 15.06
CA CYS A 86 -7.58 2.94 14.54
C CYS A 86 -6.55 2.73 15.65
N SER A 87 -5.64 1.77 15.46
CA SER A 87 -4.49 1.60 16.34
C SER A 87 -3.66 2.89 16.40
N TRP A 88 -3.32 3.33 17.61
CA TRP A 88 -2.59 4.59 17.83
C TRP A 88 -1.25 4.63 17.07
N GLU A 89 -0.63 3.47 16.84
CA GLU A 89 0.65 3.29 16.13
C GLU A 89 0.58 3.71 14.66
N ILE A 90 -0.55 3.49 14.00
CA ILE A 90 -0.73 3.83 12.57
C ILE A 90 -1.59 5.08 12.36
N PHE A 91 -2.19 5.62 13.41
CA PHE A 91 -3.05 6.79 13.33
C PHE A 91 -2.43 7.98 12.58
N PRO A 92 -1.14 8.36 12.80
CA PRO A 92 -0.52 9.42 12.03
C PRO A 92 -0.42 9.09 10.52
N ILE A 93 -0.15 7.83 10.19
CA ILE A 93 -0.02 7.37 8.81
C ILE A 93 -1.40 7.38 8.13
N VAL A 94 -2.45 6.95 8.83
CA VAL A 94 -3.84 6.98 8.34
C VAL A 94 -4.28 8.42 8.03
N ASN A 95 -3.94 9.40 8.86
CA ASN A 95 -4.23 10.81 8.54
C ASN A 95 -3.54 11.23 7.24
N HIS A 96 -2.27 10.90 7.05
CA HIS A 96 -1.57 11.19 5.81
C HIS A 96 -2.19 10.48 4.59
N ILE A 97 -2.68 9.24 4.74
CA ILE A 97 -3.40 8.50 3.68
C ILE A 97 -4.68 9.23 3.29
N ILE A 98 -5.47 9.67 4.27
CA ILE A 98 -6.71 10.40 4.04
C ILE A 98 -6.41 11.73 3.33
N ASP A 99 -5.39 12.46 3.79
CA ASP A 99 -5.04 13.76 3.21
C ASP A 99 -4.50 13.64 1.78
N VAL A 100 -3.66 12.63 1.48
CA VAL A 100 -3.28 12.37 0.09
C VAL A 100 -4.48 11.89 -0.74
N GLY A 101 -5.38 11.12 -0.14
CA GLY A 101 -6.63 10.66 -0.77
C GLY A 101 -7.51 11.81 -1.26
N LYS A 102 -7.56 12.93 -0.51
CA LYS A 102 -8.29 14.15 -0.89
C LYS A 102 -7.72 14.89 -2.09
N SER A 103 -6.46 14.62 -2.49
CA SER A 103 -5.85 15.25 -3.67
C SER A 103 -6.32 14.65 -5.00
N PHE A 104 -7.08 13.56 -4.97
CA PHE A 104 -7.63 12.90 -6.14
C PHE A 104 -9.09 13.31 -6.37
N GLN A 105 -9.53 13.27 -7.63
CA GLN A 105 -10.95 13.49 -7.95
C GLN A 105 -11.83 12.38 -7.38
N ASN A 106 -11.31 11.15 -7.34
CA ASN A 106 -12.00 10.01 -6.74
C ASN A 106 -10.97 9.02 -6.18
N CYS A 107 -11.05 8.71 -4.89
CA CYS A 107 -10.19 7.75 -4.22
C CYS A 107 -11.04 6.76 -3.42
N LYS A 108 -10.84 5.46 -3.66
CA LYS A 108 -11.52 4.39 -2.92
C LYS A 108 -10.52 3.42 -2.33
N TRP A 109 -10.84 2.91 -1.15
CA TRP A 109 -10.09 1.88 -0.46
C TRP A 109 -10.84 0.55 -0.61
N SER A 110 -10.13 -0.53 -0.94
CA SER A 110 -10.73 -1.84 -1.14
C SER A 110 -9.87 -2.92 -0.50
N TRP A 111 -10.48 -3.73 0.35
CA TRP A 111 -9.83 -4.93 0.84
C TRP A 111 -9.88 -6.03 -0.22
N VAL A 112 -8.77 -6.72 -0.42
CA VAL A 112 -8.67 -7.91 -1.28
C VAL A 112 -8.07 -9.08 -0.50
N PRO A 113 -8.45 -10.32 -0.80
CA PRO A 113 -7.78 -11.47 -0.20
C PRO A 113 -6.31 -11.54 -0.65
N ARG A 114 -5.44 -12.09 0.19
CA ARG A 114 -4.00 -12.22 -0.09
C ARG A 114 -3.70 -12.94 -1.41
N SER A 115 -4.49 -13.96 -1.75
CA SER A 115 -4.38 -14.68 -3.04
C SER A 115 -4.62 -13.79 -4.27
N ALA A 116 -5.36 -12.69 -4.12
CA ALA A 116 -5.57 -11.71 -5.18
C ALA A 116 -4.50 -10.59 -5.19
N ASN A 117 -3.55 -10.61 -4.23
CA ASN A 117 -2.50 -9.60 -4.07
C ASN A 117 -1.07 -10.18 -4.20
N GLU A 118 -0.92 -11.41 -4.71
CA GLU A 118 0.35 -12.14 -4.77
C GLU A 118 1.43 -11.41 -5.56
N ALA A 119 1.06 -10.77 -6.67
CA ALA A 119 2.01 -9.98 -7.47
C ALA A 119 2.67 -8.88 -6.63
N THR A 120 1.91 -8.22 -5.76
CA THR A 120 2.43 -7.16 -4.90
C THR A 120 3.26 -7.69 -3.76
N ASN A 121 2.85 -8.82 -3.16
CA ASN A 121 3.65 -9.55 -2.17
C ASN A 121 5.02 -9.94 -2.74
N PHE A 122 5.05 -10.41 -3.98
CA PHE A 122 6.29 -10.72 -4.70
C PHE A 122 7.16 -9.47 -4.86
N VAL A 123 6.57 -8.35 -5.30
CA VAL A 123 7.29 -7.08 -5.45
C VAL A 123 7.86 -6.58 -4.11
N ALA A 124 7.08 -6.64 -3.03
CA ALA A 124 7.53 -6.22 -1.70
C ALA A 124 8.73 -7.06 -1.23
N THR A 125 8.68 -8.36 -1.50
CA THR A 125 9.64 -9.32 -0.94
C THR A 125 10.91 -9.43 -1.78
N TYR A 126 10.81 -9.55 -3.10
CA TYR A 126 11.90 -10.07 -3.93
C TYR A 126 12.47 -9.08 -4.96
N VAL A 127 11.72 -8.06 -5.39
CA VAL A 127 12.17 -7.19 -6.50
C VAL A 127 13.42 -6.40 -6.11
N GLY A 128 14.54 -6.60 -6.82
CA GLY A 128 15.82 -5.95 -6.51
C GLY A 128 16.64 -6.64 -5.41
N MET A 129 16.30 -7.88 -5.03
CA MET A 129 17.29 -8.78 -4.43
C MET A 129 18.16 -9.33 -5.55
N GLU A 130 19.48 -9.11 -5.51
CA GLU A 130 20.40 -9.91 -6.31
C GLU A 130 20.25 -11.35 -5.84
N MET A 131 19.84 -12.25 -6.74
CA MET A 131 19.94 -13.67 -6.46
C MET A 131 21.44 -13.97 -6.44
N SER A 132 21.99 -14.27 -5.27
CA SER A 132 23.30 -14.88 -5.19
C SER A 132 23.15 -16.29 -5.78
N GLU A 133 23.88 -16.57 -6.86
CA GLU A 133 24.11 -17.93 -7.36
C GLU A 133 24.85 -18.79 -6.34
#